data_AF-A0A4U7EY20-F1
#
_entry.id   AF-A0A4U7EY20-F1
#
_cell.length_a   1.000
_cell.length_b   1.000
_cell.length_c   1.000
_cell.angle_alpha   90.00
_cell.angle_beta   90.00
_cell.angle_gamma   90.00
#
_symmetry.space_group_name_H-M   'P 1'
#
loop_
_entity.id
_entity.type
_entity.pdbx_description
1 polymer ?
#
loop_
_entity_poly.entity_id
_entity_poly.type
_entity_poly.pdbx_seq_one_letter_code
_entity_poly.pdbx_strand_id
1 'polypeptide(L)'
;MLNWPIPGGTSAHFVGGAFAGILLGPSLGVLAMTAVVTIQALVFGDGGIIALGANLFAMAVVDVLVGYAVFRGLRGVHETGAAFVAGWVAVTASALAVGAGVGASSAFAYELGVTVPIMVGGHALLGTIEGAITAAVYGYVADARPDLVLGRTADEGLSPEVGL
;
A
#
# COMPACT_ATOMS: atom_id res chain seq x y z
N MET A 1 -3.99 -4.44 -11.13
CA MET A 1 -3.91 -4.97 -12.50
C MET A 1 -3.53 -6.46 -12.52
N LEU A 2 -2.42 -6.89 -11.90
CA LEU A 2 -2.13 -8.33 -11.72
C LEU A 2 -2.84 -8.83 -10.47
N ASN A 3 -3.95 -9.56 -10.65
CA ASN A 3 -4.75 -10.08 -9.54
C ASN A 3 -5.08 -11.57 -9.70
N TRP A 4 -5.21 -12.25 -8.58
CA TRP A 4 -5.64 -13.65 -8.51
C TRP A 4 -6.94 -13.75 -7.71
N PRO A 5 -7.92 -14.53 -8.20
CA PRO A 5 -9.17 -14.71 -7.47
C PRO A 5 -8.91 -15.45 -6.16
N ILE A 6 -9.55 -14.97 -5.09
CA ILE A 6 -9.58 -15.66 -3.79
C ILE A 6 -11.03 -15.95 -3.40
N PRO A 7 -11.28 -17.02 -2.62
CA PRO A 7 -12.64 -17.32 -2.17
C PRO A 7 -13.28 -16.12 -1.46
N GLY A 8 -14.57 -15.90 -1.66
CA GLY A 8 -15.26 -14.72 -1.12
C GLY A 8 -15.55 -13.60 -2.13
N GLY A 9 -15.22 -13.79 -3.41
CA GLY A 9 -15.57 -12.85 -4.48
C GLY A 9 -14.62 -11.65 -4.60
N THR A 10 -13.47 -11.70 -3.92
CA THR A 10 -12.42 -10.70 -3.97
C THR A 10 -11.18 -11.24 -4.69
N SER A 11 -10.11 -10.45 -4.75
CA SER A 11 -8.83 -10.85 -5.32
C SER A 11 -7.68 -10.55 -4.37
N ALA A 12 -6.56 -11.26 -4.57
CA ALA A 12 -5.25 -10.91 -4.04
C ALA A 12 -4.41 -10.28 -5.14
N HIS A 13 -3.81 -9.12 -4.88
CA HIS A 13 -2.97 -8.42 -5.85
C HIS A 13 -1.95 -7.50 -5.19
N PHE A 14 -0.99 -7.05 -5.98
CA PHE A 14 0.00 -6.06 -5.56
C PHE A 14 -0.58 -4.65 -5.55
N VAL A 15 -0.29 -3.88 -4.50
CA VAL A 15 -0.84 -2.53 -4.30
C VAL A 15 0.20 -1.45 -4.59
N GLY A 16 1.38 -1.53 -4.00
CA GLY A 16 2.47 -0.56 -4.15
C GLY A 16 2.31 0.72 -3.31
N GLY A 17 1.33 0.77 -2.40
CA GLY A 17 1.06 1.95 -1.59
C GLY A 17 2.20 2.26 -0.61
N ALA A 18 2.77 1.23 0.01
CA ALA A 18 3.97 1.38 0.85
C ALA A 18 5.13 2.06 0.12
N PHE A 19 5.45 1.63 -1.09
CA PHE A 19 6.51 2.23 -1.89
C PHE A 19 6.20 3.69 -2.24
N ALA A 20 4.96 3.98 -2.65
CA ALA A 20 4.52 5.35 -2.93
C ALA A 20 4.67 6.25 -1.69
N GLY A 21 4.28 5.75 -0.51
CA GLY A 21 4.44 6.46 0.77
C GLY A 21 5.89 6.69 1.16
N ILE A 22 6.76 5.70 0.95
CA ILE A 22 8.20 5.82 1.24
C ILE A 22 8.86 6.89 0.36
N LEU A 23 8.53 6.92 -0.94
CA LEU A 23 9.19 7.79 -1.90
C LEU A 23 8.64 9.23 -1.87
N LEU A 24 7.32 9.38 -1.75
CA LEU A 24 6.64 10.68 -1.86
C LEU A 24 6.23 11.29 -0.52
N GLY A 25 6.35 10.51 0.57
CA GLY A 25 5.75 10.85 1.86
C GLY A 25 4.25 10.53 1.90
N PRO A 26 3.61 10.62 3.09
CA PRO A 26 2.26 10.12 3.30
C PRO A 26 1.21 10.88 2.46
N SER A 27 1.26 12.22 2.44
CA SER A 27 0.24 13.02 1.76
C SER A 27 0.27 12.84 0.23
N LEU A 28 1.45 12.95 -0.39
CA LEU A 28 1.60 12.78 -1.83
C LEU A 28 1.46 11.31 -2.24
N GLY A 29 1.88 10.36 -1.40
CA GLY A 29 1.65 8.93 -1.61
C GLY A 29 0.15 8.60 -1.68
N VAL A 30 -0.66 9.15 -0.75
CA VAL A 30 -2.12 8.97 -0.76
C VAL A 30 -2.73 9.55 -2.04
N LEU A 31 -2.31 10.74 -2.46
CA LEU A 31 -2.81 11.37 -3.69
C LEU A 31 -2.44 10.56 -4.94
N ALA A 32 -1.19 10.09 -5.03
CA ALA A 32 -0.73 9.24 -6.13
C ALA A 32 -1.53 7.94 -6.21
N MET A 33 -1.70 7.25 -5.07
CA MET A 33 -2.48 6.01 -5.02
C MET A 33 -3.96 6.25 -5.28
N THR A 34 -4.51 7.39 -4.88
CA THR A 34 -5.89 7.78 -5.21
C THR A 34 -6.09 7.86 -6.71
N ALA A 35 -5.17 8.49 -7.44
CA ALA A 35 -5.21 8.55 -8.90
C ALA A 35 -5.12 7.15 -9.52
N VAL A 36 -4.17 6.31 -9.05
CA VAL A 36 -3.99 4.93 -9.54
C VAL A 36 -5.26 4.11 -9.36
N VAL A 37 -5.83 4.07 -8.16
CA VAL A 37 -7.02 3.28 -7.84
C VAL A 37 -8.27 3.81 -8.55
N THR A 38 -8.37 5.13 -8.73
CA THR A 38 -9.46 5.72 -9.51
C THR A 38 -9.38 5.31 -10.98
N ILE A 39 -8.18 5.31 -11.57
CA ILE A 39 -7.97 4.84 -12.95
C ILE A 39 -8.29 3.34 -13.06
N GLN A 40 -7.90 2.52 -12.07
CA GLN A 40 -8.26 1.10 -12.02
C GLN A 40 -9.77 0.91 -12.11
N ALA A 41 -10.55 1.65 -11.33
CA ALA A 41 -12.00 1.55 -11.33
C ALA A 41 -12.66 2.06 -12.61
N LEU A 42 -12.22 3.22 -13.14
CA LEU A 42 -12.89 3.90 -14.26
C LEU A 42 -12.47 3.37 -15.63
N VAL A 43 -11.17 3.10 -15.83
CA VAL A 43 -10.63 2.74 -17.14
C VAL A 43 -10.60 1.23 -17.32
N PHE A 44 -10.23 0.50 -16.26
CA PHE A 44 -10.04 -0.94 -16.34
C PHE A 44 -11.19 -1.75 -15.74
N GLY A 45 -12.17 -1.09 -15.14
CA GLY A 45 -13.30 -1.76 -14.47
C GLY A 45 -12.88 -2.61 -13.26
N ASP A 46 -11.68 -2.37 -12.72
CA ASP A 46 -11.10 -3.13 -11.60
C ASP A 46 -11.50 -2.48 -10.27
N GLY A 47 -12.19 -3.22 -9.40
CA GLY A 47 -12.62 -2.74 -8.08
C GLY A 47 -13.98 -2.02 -8.03
N GLY A 48 -14.56 -1.63 -9.17
CA GLY A 48 -15.94 -1.11 -9.26
C GLY A 48 -16.17 0.29 -8.66
N ILE A 49 -17.03 1.09 -9.31
CA ILE A 49 -17.26 2.50 -8.92
C ILE A 49 -17.94 2.62 -7.55
N ILE A 50 -18.89 1.74 -7.23
CA ILE A 50 -19.61 1.77 -5.95
C ILE A 50 -18.70 1.44 -4.76
N ALA A 51 -17.71 0.57 -4.98
CA ALA A 51 -16.72 0.20 -3.97
C ALA A 51 -15.49 1.12 -3.95
N LEU A 52 -15.41 2.13 -4.84
CA LEU A 52 -14.24 2.99 -4.98
C LEU A 52 -13.84 3.66 -3.67
N GLY A 53 -14.78 4.13 -2.86
CA GLY A 53 -14.47 4.73 -1.56
C GLY A 53 -13.77 3.76 -0.59
N ALA A 54 -14.24 2.52 -0.51
CA ALA A 54 -13.63 1.48 0.32
C ALA A 54 -12.25 1.06 -0.22
N ASN A 55 -12.12 0.97 -1.54
CA ASN A 55 -10.86 0.66 -2.21
C ASN A 55 -9.81 1.76 -1.99
N LEU A 56 -10.20 3.02 -2.10
CA LEU A 56 -9.34 4.18 -1.81
C LEU A 56 -8.91 4.17 -0.34
N PHE A 57 -9.83 3.92 0.58
CA PHE A 57 -9.48 3.83 1.99
C PHE A 57 -8.45 2.73 2.27
N ALA A 58 -8.65 1.52 1.76
CA ALA A 58 -7.71 0.42 1.97
C ALA A 58 -6.36 0.67 1.28
N MET A 59 -6.37 0.94 -0.03
CA MET A 59 -5.15 0.95 -0.85
C MET A 59 -4.45 2.31 -0.89
N ALA A 60 -5.19 3.42 -0.88
CA ALA A 60 -4.57 4.75 -0.95
C ALA A 60 -4.29 5.32 0.44
N VAL A 61 -5.06 4.96 1.46
CA VAL A 61 -4.87 5.47 2.82
C VAL A 61 -4.17 4.45 3.72
N VAL A 62 -4.78 3.30 3.99
CA VAL A 62 -4.21 2.32 4.94
C VAL A 62 -2.85 1.81 4.48
N ASP A 63 -2.74 1.33 3.24
CA ASP A 63 -1.48 0.79 2.69
C ASP A 63 -0.34 1.81 2.75
N VAL A 64 -0.59 3.03 2.25
CA VAL A 64 0.39 4.13 2.23
C VAL A 64 0.83 4.54 3.63
N LEU A 65 -0.12 4.80 4.54
CA LEU A 65 0.19 5.30 5.87
C LEU A 65 0.89 4.24 6.74
N VAL A 66 0.43 3.00 6.68
CA VAL A 66 1.05 1.88 7.39
C VAL A 66 2.46 1.63 6.85
N GLY A 67 2.63 1.56 5.53
CA GLY A 67 3.94 1.36 4.90
C GLY A 67 4.92 2.47 5.27
N TYR A 68 4.49 3.73 5.18
CA TYR A 68 5.33 4.87 5.58
C TYR A 68 5.72 4.83 7.07
N ALA A 69 4.77 4.56 7.95
CA ALA A 69 5.02 4.50 9.39
C ALA A 69 5.98 3.38 9.77
N VAL A 70 5.79 2.17 9.21
CA VAL A 70 6.65 1.01 9.43
C VAL A 70 8.06 1.28 8.89
N PHE A 71 8.19 1.81 7.68
CA PHE A 71 9.48 2.16 7.11
C PHE A 71 10.20 3.17 8.00
N ARG A 72 9.54 4.26 8.40
CA ARG A 72 10.15 5.31 9.23
C ARG A 72 10.55 4.81 10.62
N GLY A 73 9.82 3.87 11.19
CA GLY A 73 10.15 3.24 12.47
C GLY A 73 11.33 2.26 12.41
N LEU A 74 11.54 1.58 11.28
CA LEU A 74 12.53 0.51 11.14
C LEU A 74 13.79 0.92 10.36
N ARG A 75 13.75 2.01 9.58
CA ARG A 75 14.85 2.39 8.67
C ARG A 75 16.19 2.64 9.35
N GLY A 76 16.19 3.01 10.64
CA GLY A 76 17.41 3.20 11.43
C GLY A 76 18.13 1.90 11.80
N VAL A 77 17.49 0.73 11.66
CA VAL A 77 18.10 -0.58 11.94
C VAL A 77 18.70 -1.17 10.67
N HIS A 78 17.90 -1.28 9.61
CA HIS A 78 18.34 -1.76 8.31
C HIS A 78 17.41 -1.21 7.22
N GLU A 79 17.87 -0.23 6.47
CA GLU A 79 17.02 0.61 5.61
C GLU A 79 16.27 -0.19 4.53
N THR A 80 16.97 -1.00 3.74
CA THR A 80 16.34 -1.87 2.72
C THR A 80 15.44 -2.94 3.35
N GLY A 81 15.77 -3.39 4.57
CA GLY A 81 14.95 -4.35 5.32
C GLY A 81 13.67 -3.71 5.84
N ALA A 82 13.74 -2.43 6.24
CA ALA A 82 12.57 -1.65 6.60
C ALA A 82 11.63 -1.48 5.41
N ALA A 83 12.16 -1.30 4.19
CA ALA A 83 11.34 -1.24 2.97
C ALA A 83 10.61 -2.57 2.70
N PHE A 84 11.28 -3.71 2.91
CA PHE A 84 10.65 -5.03 2.82
C PHE A 84 9.49 -5.17 3.80
N VAL A 85 9.76 -4.90 5.09
CA VAL A 85 8.76 -5.06 6.16
C VAL A 85 7.62 -4.08 5.95
N ALA A 86 7.89 -2.85 5.51
CA ALA A 86 6.88 -1.87 5.18
C ALA A 86 5.91 -2.36 4.10
N GLY A 87 6.42 -2.86 2.97
CA GLY A 87 5.58 -3.42 1.90
C GLY A 87 4.72 -4.59 2.38
N TRP A 88 5.33 -5.53 3.11
CA TRP A 88 4.62 -6.71 3.64
C TRP A 88 3.52 -6.34 4.65
N VAL A 89 3.82 -5.49 5.62
CA VAL A 89 2.87 -5.09 6.67
C VAL A 89 1.75 -4.23 6.08
N ALA A 90 2.07 -3.31 5.17
CA ALA A 90 1.10 -2.42 4.54
C ALA A 90 0.01 -3.19 3.78
N VAL A 91 0.41 -4.08 2.86
CA VAL A 91 -0.55 -4.85 2.06
C VAL A 91 -1.39 -5.79 2.93
N THR A 92 -0.79 -6.37 3.96
CA THR A 92 -1.51 -7.23 4.91
C THR A 92 -2.52 -6.42 5.75
N ALA A 93 -2.16 -5.21 6.19
CA ALA A 93 -3.06 -4.31 6.91
C ALA A 93 -4.20 -3.77 6.01
N SER A 94 -3.90 -3.44 4.76
CA SER A 94 -4.89 -3.10 3.74
C SER A 94 -5.88 -4.25 3.53
N ALA A 95 -5.38 -5.48 3.41
CA ALA A 95 -6.21 -6.67 3.27
C ALA A 95 -7.08 -6.95 4.50
N LEU A 96 -6.58 -6.66 5.72
CA LEU A 96 -7.40 -6.71 6.93
C LEU A 96 -8.55 -5.70 6.86
N ALA A 97 -8.29 -4.46 6.42
CA ALA A 97 -9.33 -3.43 6.28
C ALA A 97 -10.41 -3.86 5.27
N VAL A 98 -10.01 -4.43 4.13
CA VAL A 98 -10.95 -4.98 3.13
C VAL A 98 -11.71 -6.17 3.70
N GLY A 99 -11.03 -7.13 4.31
CA GLY A 99 -11.67 -8.32 4.90
C GLY A 99 -12.69 -7.97 5.98
N ALA A 100 -12.37 -6.98 6.82
CA ALA A 100 -13.29 -6.44 7.82
C ALA A 100 -14.48 -5.73 7.18
N GLY A 101 -14.25 -4.88 6.18
CA GLY A 101 -15.32 -4.15 5.48
C GLY A 101 -16.28 -5.09 4.75
N VAL A 102 -15.75 -6.11 4.06
CA VAL A 102 -16.56 -7.13 3.38
C VAL A 102 -17.36 -7.95 4.40
N GLY A 103 -16.70 -8.45 5.46
CA GLY A 103 -17.36 -9.33 6.44
C GLY A 103 -18.36 -8.64 7.36
N ALA A 104 -18.27 -7.31 7.51
CA ALA A 104 -19.24 -6.51 8.26
C ALA A 104 -20.42 -6.03 7.42
N SER A 105 -20.36 -6.18 6.09
CA SER A 105 -21.37 -5.67 5.17
C SER A 105 -22.40 -6.72 4.84
N SER A 106 -23.69 -6.35 4.92
CA SER A 106 -24.81 -7.20 4.50
C SER A 106 -24.89 -7.40 2.97
N ALA A 107 -24.07 -6.69 2.20
CA ALA A 107 -24.00 -6.85 0.75
C ALA A 107 -23.23 -8.13 0.34
N PHE A 108 -22.48 -8.73 1.25
CA PHE A 108 -21.67 -9.93 0.99
C PHE A 108 -22.18 -11.12 1.79
N ALA A 109 -22.01 -12.32 1.25
CA ALA A 109 -22.55 -13.55 1.80
C ALA A 109 -21.74 -14.14 2.97
N TYR A 110 -20.51 -13.66 3.19
CA TYR A 110 -19.56 -14.24 4.13
C TYR A 110 -19.30 -13.31 5.31
N GLU A 111 -19.31 -13.86 6.51
CA GLU A 111 -19.05 -13.14 7.76
C GLU A 111 -17.54 -12.92 8.00
N LEU A 112 -17.22 -12.06 8.96
CA LEU A 112 -15.85 -11.71 9.37
C LEU A 112 -14.95 -12.94 9.63
N GLY A 113 -15.49 -13.99 10.24
CA GLY A 113 -14.74 -15.22 10.54
C GLY A 113 -14.24 -15.97 9.29
N VAL A 114 -14.79 -15.66 8.12
CA VAL A 114 -14.38 -16.23 6.83
C VAL A 114 -13.59 -15.19 6.03
N THR A 115 -14.09 -13.97 5.91
CA THR A 115 -13.49 -12.93 5.05
C THR A 115 -12.12 -12.50 5.54
N VAL A 116 -11.94 -12.28 6.84
CA VAL A 116 -10.68 -11.79 7.40
C VAL A 116 -9.55 -12.81 7.22
N PRO A 117 -9.69 -14.09 7.60
CA PRO A 117 -8.62 -15.07 7.39
C PRO A 117 -8.25 -15.26 5.92
N ILE A 118 -9.22 -15.27 5.00
CA ILE A 118 -8.95 -15.42 3.58
C ILE A 118 -8.16 -14.21 3.05
N MET A 119 -8.63 -12.99 3.33
CA MET A 119 -7.98 -11.77 2.87
C MET A 119 -6.58 -11.62 3.45
N VAL A 120 -6.44 -11.72 4.78
CA VAL A 120 -5.16 -11.58 5.49
C VAL A 120 -4.21 -12.70 5.10
N GLY A 121 -4.65 -13.95 5.05
CA GLY A 121 -3.79 -15.08 4.70
C GLY A 121 -3.25 -14.98 3.26
N GLY A 122 -4.11 -14.67 2.30
CA GLY A 122 -3.72 -14.50 0.90
C GLY A 122 -2.73 -13.34 0.71
N HIS A 123 -2.98 -12.20 1.34
CA HIS A 123 -2.12 -11.02 1.21
C HIS A 123 -0.87 -11.08 2.09
N ALA A 124 -0.86 -11.84 3.18
CA ALA A 124 0.36 -12.10 3.93
C ALA A 124 1.34 -12.95 3.11
N LEU A 125 0.84 -13.92 2.33
CA LEU A 125 1.68 -14.70 1.42
C LEU A 125 2.14 -13.86 0.23
N LEU A 126 1.21 -13.24 -0.50
CA LEU A 126 1.51 -12.36 -1.63
C LEU A 126 2.42 -11.20 -1.23
N GLY A 127 2.20 -10.65 -0.05
CA GLY A 127 2.96 -9.53 0.48
C GLY A 127 4.43 -9.85 0.69
N THR A 128 4.84 -11.12 0.77
CA THR A 128 6.27 -11.47 0.84
C THR A 128 6.97 -11.05 -0.46
N ILE A 129 6.27 -11.22 -1.59
CA ILE A 129 6.73 -10.79 -2.90
C ILE A 129 6.62 -9.26 -3.00
N GLU A 130 5.54 -8.65 -2.50
CA GLU A 130 5.39 -7.19 -2.51
C GLU A 130 6.47 -6.48 -1.70
N GLY A 131 6.79 -7.00 -0.51
CA GLY A 131 7.90 -6.54 0.31
C GLY A 131 9.23 -6.67 -0.44
N ALA A 132 9.48 -7.81 -1.10
CA ALA A 132 10.69 -8.01 -1.89
C ALA A 132 10.80 -7.01 -3.05
N ILE A 133 9.70 -6.76 -3.78
CA ILE A 133 9.64 -5.75 -4.84
C ILE A 133 9.90 -4.36 -4.25
N THR A 134 9.25 -4.02 -3.13
CA THR A 134 9.40 -2.73 -2.47
C THR A 134 10.86 -2.49 -2.06
N ALA A 135 11.51 -3.49 -1.45
CA ALA A 135 12.90 -3.42 -1.05
C ALA A 135 13.86 -3.31 -2.24
N ALA A 136 13.63 -4.09 -3.30
CA ALA A 136 14.46 -4.07 -4.50
C ALA A 136 14.38 -2.73 -5.23
N VAL A 137 13.15 -2.22 -5.46
CA VAL A 137 12.93 -0.94 -6.14
C VAL A 137 13.43 0.22 -5.28
N TYR A 138 13.14 0.21 -3.97
CA TYR A 138 13.67 1.19 -3.04
C TYR A 138 15.21 1.23 -3.05
N GLY A 139 15.86 0.08 -2.93
CA GLY A 139 17.32 -0.01 -2.95
C GLY A 139 17.92 0.55 -4.23
N TYR A 140 17.36 0.17 -5.38
CA TYR A 140 17.78 0.71 -6.68
C TYR A 140 17.64 2.24 -6.76
N VAL A 141 16.50 2.79 -6.31
CA VAL A 141 16.30 4.25 -6.31
C VAL A 141 17.23 4.95 -5.33
N ALA A 142 17.45 4.38 -4.15
CA ALA A 142 18.35 4.94 -3.15
C ALA A 142 19.82 4.97 -3.62
N ASP A 143 20.20 4.04 -4.48
CA ASP A 143 21.54 3.97 -5.07
C ASP A 143 21.67 4.86 -6.32
N ALA A 144 20.68 4.83 -7.22
CA ALA A 144 20.74 5.53 -8.51
C ALA A 144 20.34 7.02 -8.42
N ARG A 145 19.41 7.36 -7.51
CA ARG A 145 18.81 8.69 -7.32
C ARG A 145 18.56 8.97 -5.84
N PRO A 146 19.63 9.06 -5.01
CA PRO A 146 19.50 9.30 -3.57
C PRO A 146 18.77 10.60 -3.23
N ASP A 147 18.77 11.58 -4.15
CA ASP A 147 18.04 12.85 -4.06
C ASP A 147 16.51 12.68 -4.01
N LEU A 148 15.99 11.57 -4.54
CA LEU A 148 14.55 11.27 -4.51
C LEU A 148 14.11 10.59 -3.21
N VAL A 149 15.04 10.17 -2.35
CA VAL A 149 14.72 9.50 -1.09
C VAL A 149 14.61 10.52 0.03
N LEU A 150 13.38 10.82 0.44
CA LEU A 150 13.08 11.75 1.53
C LEU A 150 13.90 11.44 2.80
N GLY A 151 14.68 12.44 3.21
CA GLY A 151 15.50 12.40 4.43
C GLY A 151 16.83 11.64 4.32
N ARG A 152 17.27 11.23 3.12
CA ARG A 152 18.60 10.63 2.88
C ARG A 152 19.68 11.68 2.59
N THR A 153 19.32 12.75 1.88
CA THR A 153 20.16 13.93 1.66
C THR A 153 19.71 15.04 2.62
N ALA A 154 20.42 15.19 3.74
CA ALA A 154 20.09 16.19 4.75
C ALA A 154 20.49 17.64 4.37
N ASP A 155 20.91 17.91 3.12
CA ASP A 155 21.64 19.16 2.80
C ASP A 155 21.34 19.77 1.41
N GLU A 156 20.16 19.55 0.85
CA GLU A 156 19.63 20.52 -0.12
C GLU A 156 18.34 21.07 0.46
N GLY A 157 18.40 22.37 0.77
CA GLY A 157 17.38 23.10 1.49
C GLY A 157 15.99 22.68 1.07
N LEU A 158 15.16 22.39 2.08
CA LEU A 158 13.72 22.42 1.98
C LEU A 158 13.36 23.54 1.00
N SER A 159 12.88 23.18 -0.18
CA SER A 159 12.28 24.16 -1.06
C SER A 159 11.30 24.96 -0.20
N PRO A 160 11.34 26.30 -0.32
CA PRO A 160 10.77 27.18 0.68
C PRO A 160 9.32 26.78 0.90
N GLU A 161 8.99 26.66 2.19
CA GLU A 161 7.65 26.70 2.75
C GLU A 161 6.57 26.96 1.68
N VAL A 162 5.76 25.95 1.37
CA VAL A 162 4.39 26.25 0.98
C VAL A 162 3.74 26.76 2.27
N GLY A 163 3.97 28.05 2.54
CA GLY A 163 3.32 28.79 3.60
C GLY A 163 1.81 28.74 3.34
N LEU A 164 1.10 28.14 4.27
CA LEU A 164 -0.29 28.46 4.54
C LEU A 164 -0.31 29.44 5.72
#